data_AF-A0A3D4I0S1-F1
#
_entry.id   AF-A0A3D4I0S1-F1
#
_cell.length_a   1.000
_cell.length_b   1.000
_cell.length_c   1.000
_cell.angle_alpha   90.00
_cell.angle_beta   90.00
_cell.angle_gamma   90.00
#
_symmetry.space_group_name_H-M   'P 1'
#
loop_
_entity.id
_entity.type
_entity.pdbx_description
1 polymer ?
#
loop_
_entity_poly.entity_id
_entity_poly.type
_entity_poly.pdbx_seq_one_letter_code
_entity_poly.pdbx_strand_id
1 'polypeptide(L)'
;MSIQKKYNLRNKIIPVAVTVSPVAVWLVLLIAVPLLYIFIISFCSTDAEHNIVFSFSLANYAKMFDPSLLTIYANSLAISVLTTVFCILVGYPFAYIMAFSSPFKKSMMMVFLLLPFWTNSIIRL
;
A
#
# COMPACT_ATOMS: atom_id res chain seq x y z
N MET A 1 -1.31 43.59 5.44
CA MET A 1 -1.60 42.63 4.35
C MET A 1 -1.70 41.15 4.79
N SER A 2 -1.49 40.80 6.07
CA SER A 2 -1.43 39.40 6.56
C SER A 2 -2.75 38.78 7.03
N ILE A 3 -3.79 39.57 7.33
CA ILE A 3 -5.03 39.09 7.97
C ILE A 3 -6.04 38.51 6.95
N GLN A 4 -6.09 39.07 5.73
CA GLN A 4 -7.03 38.66 4.67
C GLN A 4 -6.75 37.23 4.13
N LYS A 5 -5.50 36.78 4.16
CA LYS A 5 -5.09 35.45 3.65
C LYS A 5 -5.61 34.30 4.52
N LYS A 6 -5.77 34.53 5.83
CA LYS A 6 -6.21 33.52 6.81
C LYS A 6 -7.72 33.23 6.72
N TYR A 7 -8.50 34.25 6.34
CA TYR A 7 -9.96 34.16 6.20
C TYR A 7 -10.37 33.34 4.98
N ASN A 8 -9.68 33.53 3.84
CA ASN A 8 -9.91 32.74 2.62
C ASN A 8 -9.47 31.28 2.73
N LEU A 9 -8.48 30.96 3.58
CA LEU A 9 -8.08 29.57 3.82
C LEU A 9 -9.19 28.84 4.58
N ARG A 10 -9.66 29.38 5.72
CA ARG A 10 -10.69 28.74 6.56
C ARG A 10 -12.01 28.49 5.79
N ASN A 11 -12.50 29.48 5.05
CA ASN A 11 -13.75 29.35 4.27
C ASN A 11 -13.65 28.38 3.08
N LYS A 12 -12.44 28.03 2.64
CA LYS A 12 -12.21 27.05 1.55
C LYS A 12 -11.99 25.63 2.07
N ILE A 13 -11.40 25.46 3.26
CA ILE A 13 -11.12 24.15 3.86
C ILE A 13 -12.38 23.54 4.50
N ILE A 14 -13.27 24.36 5.08
CA ILE A 14 -14.50 23.90 5.73
C ILE A 14 -15.46 23.17 4.76
N PRO A 15 -15.79 23.70 3.57
CA PRO A 15 -16.67 22.99 2.64
C PRO A 15 -16.03 21.72 2.06
N VAL A 16 -14.72 21.72 1.82
CA VAL A 16 -13.96 20.54 1.39
C VAL A 16 -13.91 19.48 2.50
N ALA A 17 -13.71 19.91 3.75
CA ALA A 17 -13.77 19.01 4.88
C ALA A 17 -15.17 18.40 5.01
N VAL A 18 -16.24 19.18 4.93
CA VAL A 18 -17.62 18.67 5.06
C VAL A 18 -17.99 17.67 3.96
N THR A 19 -17.51 17.84 2.72
CA THR A 19 -17.79 16.88 1.63
C THR A 19 -16.91 15.64 1.68
N VAL A 20 -15.65 15.76 2.12
CA VAL A 20 -14.70 14.63 2.19
C VAL A 20 -14.85 13.84 3.50
N SER A 21 -15.33 14.48 4.58
CA SER A 21 -15.42 13.87 5.92
C SER A 21 -16.24 12.58 5.97
N PRO A 22 -17.44 12.49 5.38
CA PRO A 22 -18.25 11.26 5.48
C PRO A 22 -17.54 10.06 4.85
N VAL A 23 -16.93 10.26 3.67
CA VAL A 23 -16.20 9.23 2.95
C VAL A 23 -14.89 8.88 3.68
N ALA A 24 -14.14 9.88 4.14
CA ALA A 24 -12.90 9.66 4.86
C ALA A 24 -13.14 8.93 6.19
N VAL A 25 -14.16 9.32 6.96
CA VAL A 25 -14.54 8.65 8.21
C VAL A 25 -14.96 7.21 7.93
N TRP A 26 -15.76 6.98 6.88
CA TRP A 26 -16.16 5.62 6.51
C TRP A 26 -14.98 4.73 6.13
N LEU A 27 -14.06 5.22 5.30
CA LEU A 27 -12.85 4.49 4.91
C LEU A 27 -11.93 4.21 6.09
N VAL A 28 -11.71 5.22 6.94
CA VAL A 28 -10.89 5.06 8.15
C VAL A 28 -11.51 4.04 9.08
N LEU A 29 -12.84 4.07 9.28
CA LEU A 29 -13.51 3.11 10.14
C LEU A 29 -13.39 1.69 9.60
N LEU A 30 -13.61 1.50 8.29
CA LEU A 30 -13.52 0.18 7.64
C LEU A 30 -12.09 -0.37 7.70
N ILE A 31 -11.06 0.48 7.61
CA ILE A 31 -9.65 0.06 7.76
C ILE A 31 -9.28 -0.15 9.24
N ALA A 32 -9.77 0.71 10.14
CA ALA A 32 -9.42 0.67 11.56
C ALA A 32 -10.01 -0.56 12.26
N VAL A 33 -11.24 -0.97 11.95
CA VAL A 33 -11.88 -2.14 12.56
C VAL A 33 -11.05 -3.43 12.42
N PRO A 34 -10.63 -3.88 11.22
CA PRO A 34 -9.82 -5.08 11.06
C PRO A 34 -8.40 -4.91 11.61
N LEU A 35 -7.82 -3.71 11.53
CA LEU A 35 -6.51 -3.45 12.14
C LEU A 35 -6.55 -3.56 13.66
N LEU A 36 -7.57 -3.00 14.31
CA LEU A 36 -7.79 -3.12 15.75
C LEU A 36 -8.07 -4.57 16.14
N TYR A 37 -8.85 -5.30 15.34
CA TYR A 37 -9.09 -6.72 15.55
C TYR A 37 -7.79 -7.53 15.54
N ILE A 38 -6.95 -7.35 14.51
CA ILE A 38 -5.63 -8.00 14.42
C ILE A 38 -4.73 -7.56 15.57
N PHE A 39 -4.76 -6.28 15.93
CA PHE A 39 -3.98 -5.74 17.04
C PHE A 39 -4.33 -6.43 18.37
N ILE A 40 -5.64 -6.57 18.68
CA ILE A 40 -6.11 -7.26 19.90
C ILE A 40 -5.69 -8.74 19.89
N ILE A 41 -5.86 -9.42 18.75
CA ILE A 41 -5.48 -10.84 18.61
C ILE A 41 -3.97 -11.03 18.73
N SER A 42 -3.16 -10.07 18.27
CA SER A 42 -1.70 -10.15 18.35
C SER A 42 -1.19 -10.28 19.79
N PHE A 43 -1.95 -9.80 20.78
CA PHE A 43 -1.64 -9.94 22.21
C PHE A 43 -2.30 -11.16 22.87
N CYS A 44 -3.21 -11.87 22.19
CA CYS A 44 -3.88 -13.06 22.72
C CYS A 44 -3.10 -14.33 22.38
N SER A 45 -2.99 -15.26 23.34
CA SER A 45 -2.35 -16.56 23.12
C SER A 45 -3.27 -17.54 22.42
N THR A 46 -2.65 -18.48 21.71
CA THR A 46 -3.32 -19.64 21.13
C THR A 46 -3.01 -20.87 21.98
N ASP A 47 -4.05 -21.56 22.48
CA ASP A 47 -3.88 -22.81 23.22
C ASP A 47 -3.57 -23.99 22.28
N ALA A 48 -3.23 -25.17 22.81
CA ALA A 48 -2.81 -26.36 22.05
C ALA A 48 -3.84 -26.82 20.99
N GLU A 49 -5.12 -26.49 21.17
CA GLU A 49 -6.23 -26.77 20.23
C GLU A 49 -6.53 -25.63 19.25
N HIS A 50 -5.65 -24.63 19.13
CA HIS A 50 -5.86 -23.44 18.28
C HIS A 50 -7.01 -22.51 18.71
N ASN A 51 -7.49 -22.64 19.95
CA ASN A 51 -8.49 -21.73 20.51
C ASN A 51 -7.84 -20.41 20.95
N ILE A 52 -8.49 -19.29 20.65
CA ILE A 52 -8.05 -17.95 21.07
C ILE A 52 -8.40 -17.80 22.55
N VAL A 53 -7.40 -17.86 23.43
CA VAL A 53 -7.58 -17.64 24.86
C VAL A 53 -7.07 -16.23 25.17
N PHE A 54 -7.89 -15.42 25.87
CA PHE A 54 -7.53 -14.08 26.34
C PHE A 54 -6.48 -14.14 27.47
N SER A 55 -5.32 -14.72 27.19
CA SER A 55 -4.12 -14.62 28.02
C SER A 55 -3.14 -13.70 27.31
N PHE A 56 -2.64 -12.70 28.03
CA PHE A 56 -1.64 -11.76 27.50
C PHE A 56 -0.32 -12.49 27.30
N SER A 57 0.11 -12.68 26.06
CA SER A 57 1.37 -13.38 25.77
C SER A 57 2.19 -12.70 24.69
N LEU A 58 3.46 -12.49 25.04
CA LEU A 58 4.49 -12.04 24.10
C LEU A 58 5.12 -13.20 23.31
N ALA A 59 4.70 -14.45 23.54
CA ALA A 59 5.28 -15.61 22.87
C ALA A 59 5.05 -15.59 21.35
N ASN A 60 3.96 -14.98 20.88
CA ASN A 60 3.69 -14.80 19.45
C ASN A 60 4.73 -13.90 18.77
N TYR A 61 5.23 -12.87 19.46
CA TYR A 61 6.30 -12.01 18.96
C TYR A 61 7.66 -12.70 18.99
N ALA A 62 7.91 -13.56 19.98
CA ALA A 62 9.13 -14.37 20.03
C ALA A 62 9.21 -15.35 18.86
N LYS A 63 8.08 -15.95 18.44
CA LYS A 63 7.99 -16.78 17.22
C LYS A 63 8.35 -16.03 15.94
N MET A 64 8.20 -14.70 15.89
CA MET A 64 8.59 -13.92 14.70
C MET A 64 10.10 -13.96 14.43
N PHE A 65 10.90 -14.26 15.46
CA PHE A 65 12.36 -14.41 15.34
C PHE A 65 12.78 -15.85 15.02
N ASP A 66 11.85 -16.76 14.75
CA ASP A 66 12.20 -18.11 14.30
C ASP A 66 13.00 -18.05 12.98
N PRO A 67 14.07 -18.87 12.83
CA PRO A 67 14.93 -18.85 11.64
C PRO A 67 14.18 -19.07 10.33
N SER A 68 13.07 -19.83 10.36
CA SER A 68 12.21 -20.09 9.22
C SER A 68 11.49 -18.84 8.73
N LEU A 69 10.90 -18.06 9.64
CA LEU A 69 10.26 -16.78 9.31
C LEU A 69 11.28 -15.73 8.91
N LEU A 70 12.45 -15.71 9.56
CA LEU A 70 13.53 -14.79 9.22
C LEU A 70 14.01 -14.98 7.77
N THR A 71 14.07 -16.22 7.31
CA THR A 71 14.41 -16.56 5.92
C THR A 71 13.35 -16.05 4.94
N ILE A 72 12.07 -16.16 5.29
CA ILE A 72 10.96 -15.65 4.46
C ILE A 72 11.01 -14.13 4.38
N TYR A 73 11.28 -13.45 5.49
CA TYR A 73 11.45 -11.99 5.51
C TYR A 73 12.66 -11.55 4.66
N ALA A 74 13.80 -12.24 4.80
CA ALA A 74 14.99 -11.97 4.00
C ALA A 74 14.75 -12.19 2.50
N ASN A 75 14.07 -13.28 2.13
CA ASN A 75 13.72 -13.57 0.75
C ASN A 75 12.77 -12.52 0.18
N SER A 76 11.75 -12.12 0.93
CA SER A 76 10.79 -11.08 0.52
C SER A 76 11.48 -9.74 0.30
N LEU A 77 12.39 -9.38 1.22
CA LEU A 77 13.22 -8.17 1.10
C LEU A 77 14.11 -8.26 -0.15
N ALA A 78 14.83 -9.37 -0.33
CA ALA A 78 15.70 -9.59 -1.48
C ALA A 78 14.95 -9.49 -2.81
N ILE A 79 13.78 -10.12 -2.93
CA ILE A 79 12.93 -10.05 -4.11
C ILE A 79 12.47 -8.60 -4.34
N SER A 80 11.99 -7.89 -3.32
CA SER A 80 11.52 -6.51 -3.48
C SER A 80 12.61 -5.55 -3.94
N VAL A 81 13.82 -5.68 -3.40
CA VAL A 81 14.98 -4.86 -3.78
C VAL A 81 15.41 -5.21 -5.19
N LEU A 82 15.52 -6.50 -5.52
CA LEU A 82 15.88 -6.97 -6.84
C LEU A 82 14.89 -6.45 -7.90
N THR A 83 13.59 -6.60 -7.65
CA THR A 83 12.54 -6.08 -8.53
C THR A 83 12.61 -4.57 -8.66
N THR A 84 12.83 -3.81 -7.58
CA THR A 84 12.97 -2.35 -7.63
C THR A 84 14.16 -1.93 -8.50
N VAL A 85 15.31 -2.58 -8.34
CA VAL A 85 16.50 -2.32 -9.15
C VAL A 85 16.23 -2.64 -10.63
N PHE A 86 15.60 -3.78 -10.93
CA PHE A 86 15.22 -4.13 -12.30
C PHE A 86 14.23 -3.13 -12.90
N CYS A 87 13.21 -2.70 -12.15
CA CYS A 87 12.25 -1.70 -12.59
C CYS A 87 12.93 -0.37 -12.92
N ILE A 88 13.92 0.06 -12.14
CA ILE A 88 14.68 1.28 -12.43
C ILE A 88 15.56 1.06 -13.67
N LEU A 89 16.32 -0.04 -13.71
CA LEU A 89 17.24 -0.33 -14.81
C LEU A 89 16.55 -0.49 -16.16
N VAL A 90 15.33 -1.04 -16.19
CA VAL A 90 14.57 -1.24 -17.44
C VAL A 90 13.62 -0.08 -17.70
N GLY A 91 12.91 0.38 -16.67
CA GLY A 91 11.88 1.42 -16.79
C GLY A 91 12.47 2.80 -17.07
N TYR A 92 13.63 3.15 -16.49
CA TYR A 92 14.28 4.44 -16.73
C TYR A 92 14.74 4.63 -18.18
N PRO A 93 15.51 3.72 -18.80
CA PRO A 93 15.90 3.88 -20.21
C PRO A 93 14.69 3.83 -21.14
N PHE A 94 13.68 3.02 -20.83
CA PHE A 94 12.44 2.98 -21.60
C PHE A 94 11.70 4.32 -21.56
N ALA A 95 11.55 4.93 -20.38
CA ALA A 95 10.94 6.25 -20.22
C ALA A 95 11.76 7.34 -20.92
N TYR A 96 13.10 7.25 -20.87
CA TYR A 96 13.99 8.17 -21.57
C TYR A 96 13.77 8.10 -23.09
N ILE A 97 13.80 6.91 -23.69
CA ILE A 97 13.55 6.73 -25.14
C ILE A 97 12.17 7.24 -25.53
N MET A 98 11.16 6.99 -24.69
CA MET A 98 9.79 7.47 -24.93
C MET A 98 9.69 9.01 -24.90
N ALA A 99 10.48 9.69 -24.07
CA ALA A 99 10.48 11.16 -23.97
C ALA A 99 10.99 11.85 -25.25
N PHE A 100 11.94 11.22 -25.96
CA PHE A 100 12.51 11.76 -27.22
C PHE A 100 11.89 11.17 -28.50
N SER A 101 10.86 10.33 -28.38
CA SER A 101 10.22 9.66 -29.52
C SER A 101 9.07 10.45 -30.13
N SER A 102 8.84 10.27 -31.44
CA SER A 102 7.68 10.83 -32.18
C SER A 102 6.33 10.44 -31.54
N PRO A 103 5.30 11.32 -31.61
CA PRO A 103 4.00 11.11 -30.95
C PRO A 103 3.33 9.76 -31.29
N PHE A 104 3.49 9.25 -32.51
CA PHE A 104 2.94 7.95 -32.91
C PHE A 104 3.60 6.79 -32.17
N LYS A 105 4.94 6.78 -32.07
CA LYS A 105 5.70 5.74 -31.35
C LYS A 105 5.43 5.75 -29.85
N LYS A 106 5.27 6.94 -29.26
CA LYS A 106 4.89 7.12 -27.85
C LYS A 106 3.53 6.50 -27.54
N SER A 107 2.53 6.75 -28.38
CA SER A 107 1.19 6.17 -28.20
C SER A 107 1.21 4.64 -28.30
N MET A 108 1.97 4.09 -29.25
CA MET A 108 2.09 2.63 -29.42
C MET A 108 2.80 1.95 -28.23
N MET A 109 3.88 2.57 -27.73
CA MET A 109 4.61 2.09 -26.54
C MET A 109 3.75 2.11 -25.26
N MET A 110 2.92 3.15 -25.08
CA MET A 110 1.99 3.23 -23.95
C MET A 110 0.93 2.13 -24.01
N VAL A 111 0.35 1.85 -25.19
CA VAL A 111 -0.62 0.76 -25.36
C VAL A 111 0.02 -0.59 -25.03
N PHE A 112 1.25 -0.84 -25.48
CA PHE A 112 1.96 -2.09 -25.19
C PHE A 112 2.25 -2.28 -23.69
N LEU A 113 2.51 -1.20 -22.95
CA LEU A 113 2.68 -1.22 -21.50
C LEU A 113 1.35 -1.47 -20.76
N LEU A 114 0.25 -0.89 -21.24
CA LEU A 114 -1.08 -1.03 -20.65
C LEU A 114 -1.72 -2.40 -20.93
N LEU A 115 -1.36 -3.06 -22.03
CA LEU A 115 -1.90 -4.36 -22.43
C LEU A 115 -1.68 -5.47 -21.36
N PRO A 116 -0.46 -5.71 -20.84
CA PRO A 116 -0.27 -6.71 -19.78
C PRO A 116 -0.94 -6.31 -18.46
N PHE A 117 -1.11 -5.01 -18.21
CA PHE A 117 -1.85 -4.53 -17.04
C PHE A 117 -3.35 -4.84 -17.16
N TRP A 118 -3.93 -4.64 -18.35
CA TRP A 118 -5.32 -4.99 -18.64
C TRP A 118 -5.57 -6.50 -18.59
N THR A 119 -4.67 -7.31 -19.13
CA THR A 119 -4.84 -8.78 -19.07
C THR A 119 -4.74 -9.32 -17.65
N ASN A 120 -3.90 -8.73 -16.79
CA ASN A 120 -3.82 -9.14 -15.38
C ASN A 120 -5.10 -8.83 -14.60
N SER A 121 -5.80 -7.73 -14.91
CA SER A 121 -7.11 -7.45 -14.31
C SER A 121 -8.20 -8.39 -14.83
N ILE A 122 -8.17 -8.75 -16.13
CA ILE A 122 -9.17 -9.67 -16.71
C ILE A 122 -9.06 -11.09 -16.14
N ILE A 123 -7.85 -11.59 -15.86
CA ILE A 123 -7.69 -12.97 -15.34
C ILE A 123 -8.11 -13.12 -13.88
N ARG A 124 -8.37 -12.00 -13.19
CA ARG A 124 -8.70 -11.92 -11.77
C ARG A 124 -10.15 -11.54 -11.49
N LEU A 125 -10.93 -11.25 -12.53
CA LEU A 125 -12.37 -11.02 -12.52
C LEU A 125 -13.11 -12.30 -12.92
#